data_AF-A0A7X2TEK2-F1
#
_entry.id   AF-A0A7X2TEK2-F1
#
_cell.length_a   1.000
_cell.length_b   1.000
_cell.length_c   1.000
_cell.angle_alpha   90.00
_cell.angle_beta   90.00
_cell.angle_gamma   90.00
#
_symmetry.space_group_name_H-M   'P 1'
#
loop_
_entity.id
_entity.type
_entity.pdbx_description
1 polymer ?
#
loop_
_entity_poly.entity_id
_entity_poly.type
_entity_poly.pdbx_seq_one_letter_code
_entity_poly.pdbx_strand_id
1 'polypeptide(L)'
;MNMANKSKHPVVKNDNNVPESNTQATLVAQQYTGPIPMASELEKYEQVLPGAADRILKMAEKNNENEIDLRNKTLKYQARDTLLGTIFTFFTVFAFLAVGVYLVSIGKNVSSLGEWVSLIAGAGTIASSFLEIHRFLFPKKDKSDSE
;
A
#
# COMPACT_ATOMS: atom_id res chain seq x y z
N MET A 1 34.64 8.12 43.77
CA MET A 1 34.29 7.83 42.37
C MET A 1 34.74 9.01 41.53
N ASN A 2 35.69 8.76 40.64
CA ASN A 2 36.24 9.70 39.66
C ASN A 2 35.25 9.94 38.51
N MET A 3 35.62 10.92 37.66
CA MET A 3 35.24 11.14 36.26
C MET A 3 34.03 12.07 36.06
N ALA A 4 34.01 13.09 35.20
CA ALA A 4 34.95 13.65 34.23
C ALA A 4 34.29 14.96 33.70
N ASN A 5 35.01 16.09 33.64
CA ASN A 5 35.63 16.63 32.42
C ASN A 5 34.64 17.45 31.53
N LYS A 6 34.52 18.76 31.74
CA LYS A 6 35.25 19.86 31.06
C LYS A 6 34.87 20.03 29.56
N SER A 7 34.15 21.10 29.27
CA SER A 7 34.32 21.88 28.04
C SER A 7 33.92 23.34 28.30
N LYS A 8 34.82 24.07 28.97
CA LYS A 8 34.92 25.51 28.79
C LYS A 8 35.51 25.77 27.40
N HIS A 9 34.97 26.77 26.70
CA HIS A 9 35.61 27.76 25.80
C HIS A 9 34.65 28.13 24.65
N PRO A 10 34.66 29.37 24.12
CA PRO A 10 34.97 30.67 24.71
C PRO A 10 33.80 31.68 24.58
N VAL A 11 33.71 32.64 25.50
CA VAL A 11 32.87 33.83 25.33
C VAL A 11 33.57 34.73 24.32
N VAL A 12 33.09 34.74 23.06
CA VAL A 12 33.47 35.76 22.07
C VAL A 12 32.71 37.02 22.43
N LYS A 13 33.38 37.96 23.11
CA LYS A 13 32.92 39.35 23.18
C LYS A 13 33.08 39.96 21.79
N ASN A 14 31.98 40.41 21.20
CA ASN A 14 32.01 41.21 19.98
C ASN A 14 31.31 42.55 20.26
N ASP A 15 32.08 43.50 20.77
CA ASP A 15 31.80 44.91 20.56
C ASP A 15 32.21 45.21 19.11
N ASN A 16 31.23 45.61 18.27
CA ASN A 16 31.32 46.77 17.37
C ASN A 16 30.22 46.71 16.29
N ASN A 17 29.36 47.73 16.34
CA ASN A 17 28.47 48.29 15.31
C ASN A 17 28.50 47.64 13.91
N VAL A 18 27.40 47.00 13.52
CA VAL A 18 27.02 46.77 12.12
C VAL A 18 25.51 47.08 12.00
N PRO A 19 25.08 47.96 11.08
CA PRO A 19 23.70 48.42 11.00
C PRO A 19 22.74 47.29 10.61
N GLU A 20 21.55 47.31 11.21
CA GLU A 20 20.44 46.40 10.96
C GLU A 20 19.98 46.46 9.49
N SER A 21 20.57 45.64 8.61
CA SER A 21 19.97 45.36 7.30
C SER A 21 19.14 44.08 7.43
N ASN A 22 17.83 44.27 7.39
CA ASN A 22 16.80 43.25 7.35
C ASN A 22 17.03 42.32 6.13
N THR A 23 17.83 41.27 6.30
CA THR A 23 18.00 40.21 5.29
C THR A 23 17.57 38.90 5.92
N GLN A 24 16.26 38.72 6.03
CA GLN A 24 15.69 37.40 6.24
C GLN A 24 16.08 36.56 5.02
N ALA A 25 17.07 35.68 5.19
CA ALA A 25 17.42 34.70 4.19
C ALA A 25 16.21 33.76 3.99
N THR A 26 15.42 34.01 2.96
CA THR A 26 14.31 33.14 2.57
C THR A 26 14.90 31.81 2.08
N LEU A 27 14.79 30.77 2.91
CA LEU A 27 15.08 29.39 2.54
C LEU A 27 14.01 28.94 1.52
N VAL A 28 14.32 28.98 0.22
CA VAL A 28 13.45 28.42 -0.81
C VAL A 28 13.66 26.91 -0.86
N ALA A 29 12.87 26.17 -0.08
CA ALA A 29 12.78 24.73 -0.19
C ALA A 29 11.91 24.38 -1.41
N GLN A 30 12.54 24.14 -2.57
CA GLN A 30 11.83 23.54 -3.71
C GLN A 30 11.74 22.04 -3.49
N GLN A 31 10.62 21.57 -2.95
CA GLN A 31 10.25 20.15 -2.96
C GLN A 31 9.55 19.86 -4.29
N TYR A 32 10.27 19.19 -5.19
CA TYR A 32 9.67 18.64 -6.39
C TYR A 32 9.66 17.12 -6.28
N THR A 33 8.46 16.55 -6.35
CA THR A 33 8.25 15.10 -6.30
C THR A 33 7.73 14.67 -7.65
N GLY A 34 8.59 14.01 -8.42
CA GLY A 34 8.26 13.49 -9.73
C GLY A 34 9.38 12.58 -10.24
N PRO A 35 9.11 11.68 -11.18
CA PRO A 35 10.09 10.74 -11.70
C PRO A 35 11.21 11.40 -12.53
N ILE A 36 11.03 12.67 -12.92
CA ILE A 36 11.96 13.43 -13.75
C ILE A 36 12.22 14.77 -13.07
N PRO A 37 13.48 15.19 -12.81
CA PRO A 37 13.77 16.46 -12.16
C PRO A 37 13.26 17.65 -12.98
N MET A 38 13.08 18.81 -12.34
CA MET A 38 12.60 20.01 -13.03
C MET A 38 13.51 20.36 -14.22
N ALA A 39 12.94 20.93 -15.29
CA ALA A 39 13.69 21.21 -16.52
C ALA A 39 14.96 22.06 -16.29
N SER A 40 14.90 23.01 -15.35
CA SER A 40 16.04 23.84 -14.94
C SER A 40 17.13 23.08 -14.18
N GLU A 41 16.83 21.92 -13.58
CA GLU A 41 17.79 21.04 -12.94
C GLU A 41 18.37 20.03 -13.94
N LEU A 42 17.54 19.52 -14.86
CA LEU A 42 18.00 18.68 -15.98
C LEU A 42 19.08 19.36 -16.80
N GLU A 43 18.92 20.66 -17.09
CA GLU A 43 19.92 21.46 -17.80
C GLU A 43 21.25 21.52 -17.02
N LYS A 44 21.21 21.64 -15.69
CA LYS A 44 22.42 21.63 -14.85
C LYS A 44 23.12 20.27 -14.87
N TYR A 45 22.35 19.17 -14.87
CA TYR A 45 22.93 17.82 -14.98
C TYR A 45 23.65 17.62 -16.33
N GLU A 46 23.07 18.12 -17.42
CA GLU A 46 23.67 18.06 -18.75
C GLU A 46 24.96 18.92 -18.84
N GLN A 47 24.97 20.08 -18.18
CA GLN A 47 26.17 20.94 -18.08
C GLN A 47 27.30 20.28 -17.27
N VAL A 48 26.98 19.47 -16.25
CA VAL A 48 27.97 18.74 -15.44
C VAL A 48 28.51 17.53 -16.18
N LEU A 49 27.63 16.77 -16.84
CA LEU A 49 27.99 15.60 -17.62
C LEU A 49 27.13 15.53 -18.88
N PRO A 50 27.70 15.77 -20.07
CA PRO A 50 26.98 15.63 -21.33
C PRO A 50 26.40 14.21 -21.48
N GLY A 51 25.11 14.11 -21.80
CA GLY A 51 24.33 12.89 -21.89
C GLY A 51 23.71 12.42 -20.57
N ALA A 52 23.82 13.18 -19.48
CA ALA A 52 23.16 12.86 -18.22
C ALA A 52 21.63 12.99 -18.34
N ALA A 53 21.13 14.02 -19.02
CA ALA A 53 19.69 14.22 -19.19
C ALA A 53 19.03 13.05 -19.93
N ASP A 54 19.64 12.58 -21.02
CA ASP A 54 19.15 11.43 -21.81
C ASP A 54 19.12 10.14 -20.96
N ARG A 55 20.12 9.90 -20.10
CA ARG A 55 20.13 8.74 -19.21
C ARG A 55 19.04 8.79 -18.15
N ILE A 56 18.77 9.97 -17.58
CA ILE A 56 17.70 10.17 -16.60
C ILE A 56 16.33 9.95 -17.26
N LEU A 57 16.13 10.50 -18.46
CA LEU A 57 14.89 10.29 -19.23
C LEU A 57 14.68 8.81 -19.56
N LYS A 58 15.71 8.11 -20.05
CA LYS A 58 15.64 6.66 -20.31
C LYS A 58 15.36 5.85 -19.04
N MET A 59 15.92 6.25 -17.91
CA MET A 59 15.65 5.59 -16.63
C MET A 59 14.21 5.81 -16.18
N ALA A 60 13.68 7.03 -16.36
CA ALA A 60 12.28 7.36 -16.05
C ALA A 60 11.30 6.62 -16.97
N GLU A 61 11.59 6.54 -18.27
CA GLU A 61 10.80 5.80 -19.26
C GLU A 61 10.76 4.30 -18.92
N LYS A 62 11.93 3.70 -18.66
CA LYS A 62 12.03 2.29 -18.24
C LYS A 62 11.27 2.03 -16.94
N ASN A 63 11.31 2.97 -15.99
CA ASN A 63 10.53 2.85 -14.76
C ASN A 63 9.03 2.88 -15.05
N ASN A 64 8.59 3.76 -15.95
CA ASN A 64 7.19 3.83 -16.38
C ASN A 64 6.72 2.54 -17.07
N GLU A 65 7.51 2.00 -18.00
CA GLU A 65 7.24 0.73 -18.66
C GLU A 65 7.14 -0.43 -17.66
N ASN A 66 8.05 -0.50 -16.69
CA ASN A 66 8.01 -1.52 -15.64
C ASN A 66 6.75 -1.39 -14.77
N GLU A 67 6.37 -0.17 -14.38
CA GLU A 67 5.13 0.08 -13.64
C GLU A 67 3.88 -0.33 -14.43
N ILE A 68 3.84 -0.04 -15.73
CA ILE A 68 2.77 -0.48 -16.63
C ILE A 68 2.71 -2.00 -16.72
N ASP A 69 3.85 -2.68 -16.89
CA ASP A 69 3.91 -4.14 -16.97
C ASP A 69 3.47 -4.81 -15.65
N LEU A 70 3.92 -4.30 -14.51
CA LEU A 70 3.47 -4.74 -13.19
C LEU A 70 1.96 -4.53 -12.99
N ARG A 71 1.44 -3.36 -13.41
CA ARG A 71 0.00 -3.09 -13.37
C ARG A 71 -0.79 -4.06 -14.26
N ASN A 72 -0.31 -4.35 -15.46
CA ASN A 72 -0.96 -5.30 -16.37
C ASN A 72 -0.94 -6.73 -15.83
N LYS A 73 0.18 -7.16 -15.24
CA LYS A 73 0.32 -8.47 -14.60
C LYS A 73 -0.60 -8.60 -13.39
N THR A 74 -0.61 -7.60 -12.51
CA THR A 74 -1.49 -7.59 -11.32
C THR A 74 -2.97 -7.57 -11.70
N LEU A 75 -3.37 -6.86 -12.76
CA LEU A 75 -4.75 -6.90 -13.26
C LEU A 75 -5.12 -8.29 -13.79
N LYS A 76 -4.21 -8.95 -14.52
CA LYS A 76 -4.43 -10.32 -15.01
C LYS A 76 -4.56 -11.33 -13.86
N TYR A 77 -3.70 -11.24 -12.85
CA TYR A 77 -3.78 -12.10 -11.68
C TYR A 77 -5.06 -11.86 -10.88
N GLN A 78 -5.40 -10.60 -10.58
CA GLN A 78 -6.64 -10.26 -9.88
C GLN A 78 -7.90 -10.75 -10.63
N ALA A 79 -7.93 -10.63 -11.95
CA ALA A 79 -9.04 -11.14 -12.75
C ALA A 79 -9.19 -12.66 -12.65
N ARG A 80 -8.07 -13.39 -12.69
CA ARG A 80 -8.06 -14.85 -12.53
C ARG A 80 -8.47 -15.27 -11.13
N ASP A 81 -7.93 -14.62 -10.10
CA ASP A 81 -8.24 -14.93 -8.71
C ASP A 81 -9.72 -14.67 -8.40
N THR A 82 -10.27 -13.58 -8.92
CA THR A 82 -11.71 -13.25 -8.78
C THR A 82 -12.59 -14.29 -9.48
N LEU A 83 -12.19 -14.74 -10.67
CA LEU A 83 -12.92 -15.75 -11.43
C LEU A 83 -12.89 -17.10 -10.73
N LEU A 84 -11.73 -17.54 -10.23
CA LEU A 84 -11.61 -18.79 -9.47
C LEU A 84 -12.44 -18.73 -8.18
N GLY A 85 -12.37 -17.63 -7.43
CA GLY A 85 -13.17 -17.42 -6.23
C GLY A 85 -14.67 -17.53 -6.51
N THR A 86 -15.13 -16.86 -7.57
CA THR A 86 -16.55 -16.90 -7.99
C THR A 86 -16.99 -18.31 -8.36
N ILE A 87 -16.15 -19.09 -9.06
CA ILE A 87 -16.44 -20.48 -9.41
C ILE A 87 -16.56 -21.37 -8.16
N PHE A 88 -15.63 -21.26 -7.21
CA PHE A 88 -15.70 -22.03 -5.97
C PHE A 88 -16.94 -21.66 -5.13
N THR A 89 -17.31 -20.38 -5.07
CA THR A 89 -18.55 -19.95 -4.41
C THR A 89 -19.78 -20.52 -5.09
N PHE A 90 -19.83 -20.50 -6.44
CA PHE A 90 -20.93 -21.09 -7.19
C PHE A 90 -21.13 -22.58 -6.86
N PHE A 91 -20.05 -23.38 -6.90
CA PHE A 91 -20.11 -24.80 -6.55
C PHE A 91 -20.46 -25.03 -5.07
N THR A 92 -19.98 -24.18 -4.18
CA THR A 92 -20.29 -24.28 -2.74
C THR A 92 -21.79 -24.07 -2.49
N VAL A 93 -22.39 -23.04 -3.10
CA VAL A 93 -23.83 -22.81 -3.00
C VAL A 93 -24.61 -23.99 -3.57
N PHE A 94 -24.20 -24.50 -4.74
CA PHE A 94 -24.85 -25.65 -5.36
C PHE A 94 -24.75 -26.92 -4.51
N ALA A 95 -23.60 -27.16 -3.87
CA ALA A 95 -23.40 -28.29 -2.96
C ALA A 95 -24.33 -28.20 -1.73
N PHE A 96 -24.46 -27.02 -1.12
CA PHE A 96 -25.41 -26.82 -0.01
C PHE A 96 -26.86 -27.05 -0.43
N LEU A 97 -27.24 -26.59 -1.62
CA LEU A 97 -28.58 -26.84 -2.17
C LEU A 97 -28.82 -28.34 -2.39
N ALA A 98 -27.86 -29.05 -2.99
CA ALA A 98 -27.95 -30.50 -3.23
C ALA A 98 -28.06 -31.29 -1.91
N VAL A 99 -27.25 -30.94 -0.90
CA VAL A 99 -27.33 -31.53 0.44
C VAL A 99 -28.69 -31.24 1.08
N GLY A 100 -29.22 -30.03 0.97
CA GLY A 100 -30.54 -29.66 1.49
C GLY A 100 -31.66 -30.50 0.89
N VAL A 101 -31.70 -30.65 -0.44
CA VAL A 101 -32.70 -31.48 -1.14
C VAL A 101 -32.57 -32.95 -0.76
N TYR A 102 -31.35 -33.46 -0.65
CA TYR A 102 -31.08 -34.83 -0.23
C TYR A 102 -31.59 -35.10 1.19
N LEU A 103 -31.40 -34.16 2.11
CA LEU A 103 -31.83 -34.29 3.51
C LEU A 103 -33.35 -34.35 3.64
N VAL A 104 -34.08 -33.55 2.84
CA VAL A 104 -35.55 -33.57 2.76
C VAL A 104 -36.04 -34.90 2.18
N SER A 105 -35.33 -35.44 1.19
CA SER A 105 -35.71 -36.71 0.51
C SER A 105 -35.60 -37.95 1.41
N ILE A 106 -34.72 -37.92 2.43
CA ILE A 106 -34.58 -39.01 3.42
C ILE A 106 -35.74 -39.01 4.44
N GLY A 107 -36.68 -38.06 4.36
CA GLY A 107 -37.90 -38.09 5.17
C GLY A 107 -37.66 -37.78 6.65
N LYS A 108 -36.50 -37.22 7.01
CA LYS A 108 -36.35 -36.56 8.31
C LYS A 108 -37.27 -35.34 8.29
N ASN A 109 -38.41 -35.45 8.97
CA ASN A 109 -39.23 -34.30 9.32
C ASN A 109 -38.35 -33.39 10.17
N VAL A 110 -37.77 -32.37 9.53
CA VAL A 110 -37.07 -31.21 10.12
C VAL A 110 -38.09 -30.35 10.87
N SER A 111 -38.79 -30.99 11.81
CA SER A 111 -39.95 -30.47 12.52
C SER A 111 -39.56 -29.81 13.84
N SER A 112 -38.26 -29.80 14.17
CA SER A 112 -37.70 -29.13 15.33
C SER A 112 -36.88 -27.91 14.90
N LEU A 113 -37.23 -26.75 15.45
CA LEU A 113 -36.49 -25.49 15.28
C LEU A 113 -34.98 -25.65 15.59
N GLY A 114 -34.59 -26.60 16.43
CA GLY A 114 -33.19 -26.83 16.81
C GLY A 114 -32.29 -27.36 15.69
N GLU A 115 -32.82 -28.14 14.75
CA GLU A 115 -32.00 -28.67 13.64
C GLU A 115 -31.66 -27.58 12.62
N TRP A 116 -32.58 -26.66 12.35
CA TRP A 116 -32.36 -25.50 11.49
C TRP A 116 -31.33 -24.53 12.08
N VAL A 117 -31.37 -24.30 13.40
CA VAL A 117 -30.40 -23.46 14.11
C VAL A 117 -28.99 -24.02 14.01
N SER A 118 -28.82 -25.34 14.16
CA SER A 118 -27.50 -25.98 14.05
C SER A 118 -26.90 -25.87 12.64
N LEU A 119 -27.74 -25.98 11.60
CA LEU A 119 -27.31 -25.89 10.21
C LEU A 119 -26.89 -24.45 9.83
N ILE A 120 -27.65 -23.44 10.28
CA ILE A 120 -27.31 -22.02 10.10
C ILE A 120 -26.04 -21.66 10.89
N ALA A 121 -25.89 -22.16 12.11
CA ALA A 121 -24.70 -21.93 12.92
C ALA A 121 -23.43 -22.51 12.27
N GLY A 122 -23.52 -23.72 11.70
CA GLY A 122 -22.42 -24.35 10.97
C GLY A 122 -22.03 -23.61 9.69
N ALA A 123 -23.02 -23.15 8.91
CA ALA A 123 -22.74 -22.30 7.74
C ALA A 123 -22.09 -20.97 8.13
N GLY A 124 -22.53 -20.37 9.24
CA GLY A 124 -21.96 -19.14 9.80
C GLY A 124 -20.49 -19.29 10.20
N THR A 125 -20.07 -20.45 10.72
CA THR A 125 -18.67 -20.69 11.10
C THR A 125 -17.76 -20.78 9.88
N ILE A 126 -18.22 -21.43 8.82
CA ILE A 126 -17.46 -21.54 7.55
C ILE A 126 -17.33 -20.15 6.91
N ALA A 127 -18.42 -19.37 6.89
CA ALA A 127 -18.40 -18.00 6.38
C ALA A 127 -17.51 -17.07 7.22
N SER A 128 -17.52 -17.20 8.54
CA SER A 128 -16.68 -16.39 9.43
C SER A 128 -15.20 -16.73 9.28
N SER A 129 -14.86 -18.02 9.20
CA SER A 129 -13.47 -18.44 8.93
C SER A 129 -13.00 -17.93 7.57
N PHE A 130 -13.84 -18.00 6.54
CA PHE A 130 -13.50 -17.46 5.23
C PHE A 130 -13.32 -15.93 5.25
N LEU A 131 -14.18 -15.20 5.97
CA LEU A 131 -14.06 -13.75 6.13
C LEU A 131 -12.80 -13.34 6.91
N GLU A 132 -12.44 -14.08 7.96
CA GLU A 132 -11.21 -13.85 8.72
C GLU A 132 -9.96 -14.14 7.89
N ILE A 133 -9.95 -15.26 7.15
CA ILE A 133 -8.87 -15.60 6.22
C ILE A 133 -8.74 -14.53 5.15
N HIS A 134 -9.85 -14.07 4.56
CA HIS A 134 -9.83 -13.00 3.56
C HIS A 134 -9.33 -11.67 4.15
N ARG A 135 -9.75 -11.32 5.37
CA ARG A 135 -9.29 -10.11 6.08
C ARG A 135 -7.81 -10.16 6.44
N PHE A 136 -7.28 -11.36 6.69
CA PHE A 136 -5.86 -11.59 6.99
C PHE A 136 -4.98 -11.58 5.72
N LEU A 137 -5.43 -12.20 4.63
CA LEU A 137 -4.67 -12.25 3.38
C LEU A 137 -4.71 -10.93 2.60
N PHE A 138 -5.83 -10.20 2.68
CA PHE A 138 -6.00 -8.89 2.05
C PHE A 138 -6.26 -7.83 3.11
N PRO A 139 -5.23 -7.44 3.89
CA PRO A 139 -5.34 -6.25 4.72
C PRO A 139 -5.63 -5.08 3.80
N LYS A 140 -6.73 -4.37 4.09
CA LYS A 140 -7.16 -3.20 3.34
C LYS A 140 -6.01 -2.21 3.42
N LYS A 141 -5.31 -1.93 2.30
CA LYS A 141 -4.24 -0.94 2.29
C LYS A 141 -4.86 0.41 2.63
N ASP A 142 -4.49 0.94 3.78
CA ASP A 142 -4.89 2.24 4.28
C ASP A 142 -4.51 3.26 3.20
N LYS A 143 -5.48 4.09 2.78
CA LYS A 143 -5.25 5.16 1.80
C LYS A 143 -4.42 6.33 2.39
N SER A 144 -3.57 6.09 3.39
CA SER A 144 -2.73 7.11 4.03
C SER A 144 -1.32 7.20 3.46
N ASP A 145 -0.90 6.26 2.62
CA ASP A 145 0.50 6.19 2.14
C ASP A 145 0.67 6.78 0.72
N SER A 146 -0.28 7.60 0.28
CA SER A 146 -0.25 8.25 -1.04
C SER A 146 -0.69 9.71 -1.02
N GLU A 147 -0.52 10.41 0.10
CA GLU A 147 -0.56 11.88 0.18
C GLU A 147 0.81 12.42 0.63
#